data_AF-A0A0H2ZE23-F1
#
_entry.id   AF-A0A0H2ZE23-F1
#
_cell.length_a   1.000
_cell.length_b   1.000
_cell.length_c   1.000
_cell.angle_alpha   90.00
_cell.angle_beta   90.00
_cell.angle_gamma   90.00
#
_symmetry.space_group_name_H-M   'P 1'
#
loop_
_entity.id
_entity.type
_entity.pdbx_description
1 polymer ?
#
loop_
_entity_poly.entity_id
_entity_poly.type
_entity_poly.pdbx_seq_one_letter_code
_entity_poly.pdbx_strand_id
1 'polypeptide(L)'
;MNSDTENPFRPPEARLDEPDATHVEPLYRLSAIGLGTFIGTPLAGAFLAAVNLRRLGRAQEVGKTWLVGLGLFVLLPVLGAILPENIPSIGFTVAQIFGMVYYAKSAFGPALDSHKAAGGAFISNWRAAGIGLLFMLVVLSVAIPVVMLVV
;
A
#
# COMPACT_ATOMS: atom_id res chain seq x y z
N MET A 1 -59.11 -9.27 15.62
CA MET A 1 -58.02 -9.60 16.56
C MET A 1 -56.89 -10.23 15.76
N ASN A 2 -55.72 -9.59 15.66
CA ASN A 2 -54.53 -10.20 15.06
C ASN A 2 -53.99 -11.28 16.00
N SER A 3 -54.13 -12.54 15.61
CA SER A 3 -53.64 -13.73 16.33
C SER A 3 -52.11 -13.89 16.28
N ASP A 4 -51.41 -13.02 15.56
CA ASP A 4 -49.98 -13.19 15.26
C ASP A 4 -49.05 -12.64 16.36
N THR A 5 -49.60 -11.94 17.36
CA THR A 5 -48.82 -11.30 18.44
C THR A 5 -48.49 -12.27 19.59
N GLU A 6 -49.11 -13.45 19.62
CA GLU A 6 -49.05 -14.40 20.74
C GLU A 6 -48.57 -15.78 20.26
N ASN A 7 -47.49 -15.80 19.47
CA ASN A 7 -46.83 -17.04 19.08
C ASN A 7 -45.59 -17.28 19.97
N PRO A 8 -45.69 -18.12 21.03
CA PRO A 8 -44.58 -18.42 21.95
C PRO A 8 -43.45 -19.24 21.31
N PHE A 9 -43.64 -19.74 20.08
CA PHE A 9 -42.63 -20.44 19.30
C PHE A 9 -42.02 -19.57 18.19
N ARG A 10 -42.19 -18.24 18.24
CA ARG A 10 -41.50 -17.34 17.30
C ARG A 10 -39.99 -17.50 17.53
N PRO A 11 -39.23 -17.99 16.53
CA PRO A 11 -37.78 -18.02 16.64
C PRO A 11 -37.31 -16.57 16.87
N PRO A 12 -36.27 -16.34 17.70
CA PRO A 12 -35.70 -15.01 17.84
C PRO A 12 -35.41 -14.49 16.44
N GLU A 13 -35.88 -13.28 16.13
CA GLU A 13 -35.51 -12.65 14.88
C GLU A 13 -33.99 -12.50 14.91
N ALA A 14 -33.31 -13.34 14.14
CA ALA A 14 -31.93 -13.08 13.82
C ALA A 14 -31.95 -11.73 13.10
N ARG A 15 -31.49 -10.69 13.77
CA ARG A 15 -31.07 -9.47 13.10
C ARG A 15 -30.03 -9.94 12.09
N LEU A 16 -30.46 -10.12 10.85
CA LEU A 16 -29.55 -10.10 9.74
C LEU A 16 -28.98 -8.69 9.84
N ASP A 17 -27.71 -8.58 10.22
CA ASP A 17 -27.02 -7.31 10.11
C ASP A 17 -27.23 -6.89 8.65
N GLU A 18 -28.11 -5.92 8.43
CA GLU A 18 -28.19 -5.22 7.16
C GLU A 18 -26.76 -4.82 6.84
N PRO A 19 -26.24 -5.04 5.62
CA PRO A 19 -24.85 -4.77 5.30
C PRO A 19 -24.54 -3.36 5.80
N ASP A 20 -23.76 -3.32 6.87
CA ASP A 20 -23.62 -2.18 7.76
C ASP A 20 -23.35 -0.95 6.90
N ALA A 21 -24.03 0.15 7.20
CA ALA A 21 -23.95 1.38 6.44
C ALA A 21 -22.48 1.73 6.16
N THR A 22 -22.02 1.48 4.93
CA THR A 22 -20.66 1.79 4.44
C THR A 22 -19.53 1.37 5.40
N HIS A 23 -19.18 0.09 5.47
CA HIS A 23 -17.86 -0.28 5.99
C HIS A 23 -16.75 0.34 5.12
N VAL A 24 -16.30 1.54 5.48
CA VAL A 24 -15.20 2.22 4.80
C VAL A 24 -13.92 1.47 5.11
N GLU A 25 -13.37 0.77 4.11
CA GLU A 25 -12.16 -0.01 4.30
C GLU A 25 -10.99 0.86 4.79
N PRO A 26 -10.18 0.38 5.77
CA PRO A 26 -9.10 1.19 6.29
C PRO A 26 -8.01 1.42 5.25
N LEU A 27 -7.42 2.61 5.20
CA LEU A 27 -6.40 2.94 4.20
C LEU A 27 -4.99 2.97 4.81
N TYR A 28 -3.97 2.79 3.98
CA TYR A 28 -2.59 3.11 4.35
C TYR A 28 -2.34 4.61 4.27
N ARG A 29 -1.60 5.15 5.24
CA ARG A 29 -1.14 6.54 5.23
C ARG A 29 -0.02 6.74 4.22
N LEU A 30 0.25 7.99 3.82
CA LEU A 30 1.45 8.32 3.04
C LEU A 30 2.74 7.91 3.77
N SER A 31 2.78 8.03 5.10
CA SER A 31 3.92 7.58 5.90
C SER A 31 4.09 6.07 5.88
N ALA A 32 3.01 5.29 5.79
CA ALA A 32 3.09 3.83 5.61
C ALA A 32 3.69 3.46 4.25
N ILE A 33 3.33 4.18 3.18
CA ILE A 33 3.90 3.99 1.84
C ILE A 33 5.40 4.34 1.84
N GLY A 34 5.77 5.46 2.47
CA GLY A 34 7.18 5.85 2.62
C GLY A 34 7.98 4.83 3.43
N LEU A 35 7.43 4.34 4.55
CA LEU A 35 8.08 3.34 5.41
C LEU A 35 8.24 1.99 4.70
N GLY A 36 7.20 1.53 3.99
CA GLY A 36 7.28 0.32 3.17
C GLY A 36 8.32 0.46 2.06
N THR A 37 8.40 1.63 1.42
CA THR A 37 9.41 1.92 0.39
C THR A 37 10.82 1.90 0.95
N PHE A 38 11.03 2.50 2.12
CA PHE A 38 12.33 2.57 2.78
C PHE A 38 12.84 1.19 3.20
N ILE A 39 11.98 0.37 3.82
CA ILE A 39 12.37 -0.96 4.32
C ILE A 39 12.46 -1.97 3.19
N GLY A 40 11.47 -2.00 2.30
CA GLY A 40 11.32 -3.06 1.31
C GLY A 40 11.97 -2.78 -0.02
N THR A 41 11.62 -1.63 -0.61
CA THR A 41 11.94 -1.10 -1.96
C THR A 41 10.71 -0.36 -2.50
N PRO A 42 10.82 0.44 -3.58
CA PRO A 42 9.67 1.03 -4.25
C PRO A 42 8.55 0.03 -4.62
N LEU A 43 8.86 -1.26 -4.77
CA LEU A 43 7.86 -2.32 -4.98
C LEU A 43 6.92 -2.49 -3.78
N ALA A 44 7.44 -2.44 -2.55
CA ALA A 44 6.61 -2.47 -1.35
C ALA A 44 5.73 -1.22 -1.24
N GLY A 45 6.29 -0.05 -1.56
CA GLY A 45 5.51 1.19 -1.66
C GLY A 45 4.38 1.09 -2.67
N ALA A 46 4.66 0.53 -3.85
CA ALA A 46 3.67 0.33 -4.92
C ALA A 46 2.59 -0.67 -4.51
N PHE A 47 2.94 -1.76 -3.83
CA PHE A 47 1.98 -2.69 -3.27
C PHE A 47 1.01 -2.00 -2.29
N LEU A 48 1.54 -1.23 -1.33
CA LEU A 48 0.72 -0.50 -0.34
C LEU A 48 -0.19 0.54 -1.02
N ALA A 49 0.33 1.26 -2.01
CA ALA A 49 -0.44 2.21 -2.82
C ALA A 49 -1.52 1.51 -3.66
N ALA A 50 -1.22 0.34 -4.24
CA ALA A 50 -2.17 -0.47 -4.99
C ALA A 50 -3.32 -0.98 -4.10
N VAL A 51 -3.04 -1.36 -2.85
CA VAL A 51 -4.08 -1.72 -1.89
C VAL A 51 -5.03 -0.54 -1.66
N ASN A 52 -4.49 0.67 -1.44
CA ASN A 52 -5.32 1.87 -1.29
C ASN A 52 -6.20 2.12 -2.53
N LEU A 53 -5.62 2.05 -3.73
CA LEU A 53 -6.39 2.27 -4.96
C LEU A 53 -7.53 1.27 -5.12
N ARG A 54 -7.32 -0.01 -4.78
CA ARG A 54 -8.40 -1.01 -4.78
C ARG A 54 -9.51 -0.67 -3.79
N ARG A 55 -9.14 -0.27 -2.57
CA ARG A 55 -10.07 0.12 -1.51
C ARG A 55 -10.84 1.40 -1.81
N LEU A 56 -10.25 2.27 -2.62
CA LEU A 56 -10.87 3.49 -3.15
C LEU A 56 -11.72 3.24 -4.42
N GLY A 57 -11.91 1.99 -4.83
CA GLY A 57 -12.66 1.65 -6.05
C GLY A 57 -11.96 2.02 -7.36
N ARG A 58 -10.64 2.29 -7.31
CA ARG A 58 -9.81 2.75 -8.44
C ARG A 58 -8.84 1.67 -8.94
N ALA A 59 -9.34 0.44 -9.05
CA ALA A 59 -8.54 -0.73 -9.43
C ALA A 59 -7.84 -0.58 -10.80
N GLN A 60 -8.41 0.20 -11.71
CA GLN A 60 -7.85 0.54 -13.03
C GLN A 60 -6.50 1.28 -12.96
N GLU A 61 -6.20 1.95 -11.84
CA GLU A 61 -4.95 2.70 -11.67
C GLU A 61 -3.81 1.85 -11.08
N VAL A 62 -4.12 0.64 -10.60
CA VAL A 62 -3.15 -0.25 -9.96
C VAL A 62 -1.99 -0.59 -10.90
N GLY A 63 -2.27 -0.79 -12.20
CA GLY A 63 -1.22 -1.05 -13.19
C GLY A 63 -0.21 0.09 -13.30
N LYS A 64 -0.68 1.34 -13.30
CA LYS A 64 0.18 2.53 -13.30
C LYS A 64 1.02 2.61 -12.02
N THR A 65 0.46 2.26 -10.87
CA THR A 65 1.21 2.21 -9.60
C THR A 65 2.36 1.22 -9.64
N TRP A 66 2.11 0.02 -10.15
CA TRP A 66 3.16 -0.99 -10.32
C TRP A 66 4.22 -0.54 -11.33
N LEU A 67 3.82 0.11 -12.41
CA LEU A 67 4.76 0.67 -13.39
C LEU A 67 5.70 1.71 -12.75
N VAL A 68 5.16 2.60 -11.89
CA VAL A 68 5.99 3.57 -11.15
C VAL A 68 6.93 2.88 -10.17
N GLY A 69 6.44 1.92 -9.39
CA GLY A 69 7.27 1.17 -8.44
C GLY A 69 8.38 0.38 -9.13
N LEU A 70 8.04 -0.38 -10.18
CA LEU A 70 9.02 -1.13 -10.96
C LEU A 70 9.99 -0.20 -11.68
N GLY A 71 9.49 0.92 -12.22
CA GLY A 71 10.30 1.95 -12.85
C GLY A 71 11.35 2.49 -11.91
N LEU A 72 10.98 2.91 -10.69
CA LEU A 72 11.95 3.37 -9.68
C LEU A 72 12.92 2.26 -9.25
N PHE A 73 12.43 1.03 -9.09
CA PHE A 73 13.23 -0.11 -8.67
C PHE A 73 14.33 -0.46 -9.68
N VAL A 74 14.07 -0.32 -10.98
CA VAL A 74 15.08 -0.59 -12.03
C VAL A 74 15.91 0.65 -12.35
N LEU A 75 15.27 1.82 -12.47
CA LEU A 75 15.92 3.04 -12.94
C LEU A 75 17.02 3.53 -11.99
N LEU A 76 16.77 3.52 -10.67
CA LEU A 76 17.73 4.07 -9.72
C LEU A 76 19.03 3.27 -9.63
N PRO A 77 19.02 1.92 -9.57
CA PRO A 77 20.25 1.14 -9.69
C PRO A 77 20.98 1.34 -11.01
N VAL A 78 20.26 1.41 -12.14
CA VAL A 78 20.88 1.67 -13.45
C VAL A 78 21.56 3.05 -13.49
N LEU A 79 20.90 4.08 -12.96
CA LEU A 79 21.51 5.40 -12.82
C LEU A 79 22.73 5.37 -11.91
N GLY A 80 22.66 4.64 -10.79
CA GLY A 80 23.79 4.46 -9.88
C GLY A 80 25.00 3.78 -10.54
N ALA A 81 24.79 2.89 -11.51
CA ALA A 81 25.86 2.24 -12.26
C ALA A 81 26.50 3.14 -13.34
N ILE A 82 25.82 4.21 -13.76
CA ILE A 82 26.29 5.15 -14.80
C ILE A 82 26.86 6.43 -14.18
N LEU A 83 26.35 6.84 -13.02
CA LEU A 83 26.79 8.05 -12.31
C LEU A 83 28.19 7.86 -11.71
N PRO A 84 28.96 8.96 -11.55
CA PRO A 84 30.28 8.87 -10.95
C PRO A 84 30.19 8.57 -9.44
N GLU A 85 31.22 7.89 -8.92
CA GLU A 85 31.28 7.36 -7.54
C GLU A 85 31.22 8.43 -6.44
N ASN A 86 31.40 9.71 -6.79
CA ASN A 86 31.32 10.82 -5.83
C ASN A 86 29.89 11.14 -5.38
N ILE A 87 28.87 10.53 -5.99
CA ILE A 87 27.46 10.73 -5.62
C ILE A 87 27.08 9.78 -4.49
N PRO A 88 26.70 10.30 -3.30
CA PRO A 88 26.34 9.45 -2.17
C PRO A 88 25.13 8.55 -2.45
N SER A 89 25.26 7.26 -2.13
CA SER A 89 24.21 6.26 -2.34
C SER A 89 22.89 6.59 -1.63
N ILE A 90 22.97 7.32 -0.50
CA ILE A 90 21.81 7.80 0.25
C ILE A 90 20.85 8.66 -0.61
N GLY A 91 21.37 9.35 -1.63
CA GLY A 91 20.57 10.15 -2.55
C GLY A 91 19.55 9.31 -3.32
N PHE A 92 19.93 8.10 -3.73
CA PHE A 92 19.02 7.17 -4.42
C PHE A 92 17.95 6.63 -3.48
N THR A 93 18.30 6.32 -2.23
CA THR A 93 17.35 5.90 -1.19
C THR A 93 16.32 6.99 -0.89
N VAL A 94 16.77 8.24 -0.78
CA VAL A 94 15.87 9.38 -0.61
C VAL A 94 14.99 9.54 -1.85
N ALA A 95 15.58 9.48 -3.05
CA ALA A 95 14.84 9.63 -4.31
C ALA A 95 13.70 8.61 -4.47
N GLN A 96 13.92 7.32 -4.15
CA GLN A 96 12.83 6.33 -4.21
C GLN A 96 11.70 6.60 -3.23
N ILE A 97 12.02 6.97 -1.98
CA ILE A 97 11.00 7.24 -0.94
C ILE A 97 10.17 8.45 -1.35
N PHE A 98 10.84 9.55 -1.71
CA PHE A 98 10.17 10.76 -2.18
C PHE A 98 9.38 10.50 -3.45
N GLY A 99 9.93 9.75 -4.40
CA GLY A 99 9.24 9.38 -5.65
C GLY A 99 7.92 8.64 -5.37
N MET A 100 7.94 7.62 -4.52
CA MET A 100 6.75 6.86 -4.17
C MET A 100 5.74 7.66 -3.32
N VAL A 101 6.21 8.45 -2.35
CA VAL A 101 5.32 9.28 -1.52
C VAL A 101 4.69 10.41 -2.34
N TYR A 102 5.46 11.05 -3.23
CA TYR A 102 4.96 12.07 -4.14
C TYR A 102 3.95 11.49 -5.13
N TYR A 103 4.24 10.31 -5.69
CA TYR A 103 3.30 9.59 -6.54
C TYR A 103 2.00 9.27 -5.78
N ALA A 104 2.07 8.70 -4.58
CA ALA A 104 0.89 8.38 -3.78
C ALA A 104 0.06 9.63 -3.41
N LYS A 105 0.75 10.71 -3.02
CA LYS A 105 0.11 11.99 -2.71
C LYS A 105 -0.61 12.57 -3.93
N SER A 106 0.01 12.52 -5.12
CA SER A 106 -0.63 13.01 -6.35
C SER A 106 -1.76 12.10 -6.83
N ALA A 107 -1.63 10.78 -6.67
CA ALA A 107 -2.64 9.82 -7.11
C ALA A 107 -3.90 9.84 -6.25
N PHE A 108 -3.78 9.89 -4.92
CA PHE A 108 -4.92 9.73 -4.01
C PHE A 108 -4.82 10.54 -2.72
N GLY A 109 -3.96 11.55 -2.64
CA GLY A 109 -3.87 12.46 -1.49
C GLY A 109 -5.21 13.05 -1.04
N PRO A 110 -5.99 13.68 -1.96
CA PRO A 110 -7.30 14.24 -1.60
C PRO A 110 -8.29 13.19 -1.05
N ALA A 111 -8.20 11.95 -1.53
CA ALA A 111 -9.04 10.85 -1.04
C ALA A 111 -8.64 10.39 0.37
N LEU A 112 -7.35 10.47 0.73
CA LEU A 112 -6.91 10.22 2.11
C LEU A 112 -7.37 11.33 3.06
N ASP A 113 -7.38 12.58 2.59
CA ASP A 113 -7.86 13.71 3.38
C ASP A 113 -9.38 13.61 3.61
N SER A 114 -10.16 13.25 2.58
CA SER A 114 -11.60 13.01 2.74
C SER A 114 -11.89 11.81 3.64
N HIS A 115 -11.13 10.71 3.50
CA HIS A 115 -11.24 9.53 4.37
C HIS A 115 -10.98 9.89 5.84
N LYS A 116 -9.94 10.70 6.09
CA LYS A 116 -9.63 11.20 7.44
C LYS A 116 -10.72 12.12 7.98
N ALA A 117 -11.24 13.03 7.16
CA ALA A 117 -12.30 13.95 7.54
C ALA A 117 -13.62 13.22 7.86
N ALA A 118 -13.90 12.11 7.18
CA ALA A 118 -15.03 11.24 7.45
C ALA A 118 -14.83 10.30 8.65
N GLY A 119 -13.73 10.41 9.39
CA GLY A 119 -13.42 9.54 10.53
C GLY A 119 -12.95 8.12 10.14
N GLY A 120 -12.55 7.92 8.90
CA GLY A 120 -12.11 6.63 8.38
C GLY A 120 -10.83 6.11 9.06
N ALA A 121 -10.81 4.80 9.30
CA ALA A 121 -9.68 4.14 9.98
C ALA A 121 -8.44 4.04 9.07
N PHE A 122 -7.25 4.03 9.68
CA PHE A 122 -5.99 3.82 8.98
C PHE A 122 -5.27 2.58 9.49
N ILE A 123 -4.63 1.87 8.57
CA ILE A 123 -3.79 0.73 8.91
C ILE A 123 -2.51 1.21 9.60
N SER A 124 -2.04 0.45 10.60
CA SER A 124 -0.82 0.73 11.34
C SER A 124 0.44 0.68 10.45
N ASN A 125 1.36 1.61 10.71
CA ASN A 125 2.66 1.66 10.05
C ASN A 125 3.51 0.41 10.33
N TRP A 126 3.31 -0.28 11.46
CA TRP A 126 4.01 -1.54 11.76
C TRP A 126 3.67 -2.65 10.76
N ARG A 127 2.42 -2.70 10.31
CA ARG A 127 2.01 -3.65 9.27
C ARG A 127 2.66 -3.31 7.93
N ALA A 128 2.81 -2.02 7.61
CA ALA A 128 3.54 -1.59 6.42
C ALA A 128 5.05 -1.91 6.51
N ALA A 129 5.66 -1.77 7.70
CA ALA A 129 7.05 -2.17 7.93
C ALA A 129 7.24 -3.67 7.73
N GLY A 130 6.34 -4.51 8.27
CA GLY A 130 6.37 -5.96 8.06
C GLY A 130 6.21 -6.35 6.60
N ILE A 131 5.31 -5.70 5.86
CA ILE A 131 5.19 -5.91 4.40
C ILE A 131 6.48 -5.48 3.69
N GLY A 132 7.04 -4.33 4.04
CA GLY A 132 8.33 -3.88 3.52
C GLY A 132 9.42 -4.95 3.74
N LEU A 133 9.52 -5.50 4.94
CA LEU A 133 10.48 -6.55 5.26
C LEU A 133 10.30 -7.79 4.38
N LEU A 134 9.06 -8.22 4.12
CA LEU A 134 8.80 -9.36 3.22
C LEU A 134 9.28 -9.08 1.80
N PHE A 135 9.01 -7.88 1.27
CA PHE A 135 9.54 -7.48 -0.04
C PHE A 135 11.06 -7.43 -0.05
N MET A 136 11.69 -6.94 1.01
CA MET A 136 13.15 -6.93 1.13
C MET A 136 13.71 -8.36 1.06
N LEU A 137 13.11 -9.31 1.78
CA LEU A 137 13.53 -10.72 1.76
C LEU A 137 13.39 -11.33 0.35
N VAL A 138 12.29 -11.04 -0.36
CA VAL A 138 12.09 -11.50 -1.74
C VAL A 138 13.11 -10.88 -2.69
N VAL A 139 13.41 -9.59 -2.54
CA VAL A 139 14.42 -8.94 -3.38
C VAL A 139 15.80 -9.51 -3.10
N LEU A 140 16.18 -9.70 -1.84
CA LEU A 140 17.48 -10.28 -1.47
C LEU A 140 17.62 -11.74 -1.94
N SER A 141 16.57 -12.55 -1.86
CA SER A 141 16.60 -13.95 -2.31
C SER A 141 16.81 -14.08 -3.81
N VAL A 142 16.44 -13.07 -4.60
CA VAL A 142 16.67 -13.02 -6.05
C VAL A 142 17.97 -12.30 -6.40
N ALA A 143 18.22 -11.14 -5.78
CA ALA A 143 19.36 -10.28 -6.12
C ALA A 143 20.70 -10.92 -5.75
N ILE A 144 20.80 -11.61 -4.62
CA ILE A 144 22.06 -12.24 -4.19
C ILE A 144 22.52 -13.31 -5.20
N PRO A 145 21.70 -14.30 -5.59
CA PRO A 145 22.09 -15.25 -6.64
C PRO A 145 22.45 -14.58 -7.96
N VAL A 146 21.69 -13.56 -8.38
CA VAL A 146 21.97 -12.84 -9.63
C VAL A 146 23.35 -12.19 -9.59
N VAL A 147 23.69 -11.50 -8.50
CA VAL A 147 25.02 -10.90 -8.33
C VAL A 147 26.11 -11.97 -8.33
N MET A 148 25.90 -13.10 -7.64
CA MET A 148 26.87 -14.21 -7.60
C MET A 148 27.10 -14.91 -8.95
N LEU A 149 26.16 -14.81 -9.89
CA LEU A 149 26.32 -15.33 -11.25
C LEU A 149 27.07 -14.36 -12.18
N VAL A 150 27.11 -13.07 -11.84
CA VAL A 150 27.72 -12.01 -12.65
C VAL A 150 29.16 -11.72 -12.22
N VAL A 151 29.52 -12.06 -10.98
CA VAL A 151 30.88 -11.99 -10.42
C VAL A 151 31.63 -13.29 -10.66
#